data_AF-A0A2S3QKF9-F1
#
_entry.id   AF-A0A2S3QKF9-F1
#
_cell.length_a   1.000
_cell.length_b   1.000
_cell.length_c   1.000
_cell.angle_alpha   90.00
_cell.angle_beta   90.00
_cell.angle_gamma   90.00
#
_symmetry.space_group_name_H-M   'P 1'
#
loop_
_entity.id
_entity.type
_entity.pdbx_description
1 polymer ?
#
loop_
_entity_poly.entity_id
_entity_poly.type
_entity_poly.pdbx_seq_one_letter_code
_entity_poly.pdbx_strand_id
1 'polypeptide(L)'
;MQVTDAAYEVLKEHGQPMEVQDLLDETLRKLGQDREARQVARIYTEINLDVRFQYRGNSMWGLKEWLPKSVAKGSTGRSGGYDDEENGDVEEDEG
;
A
#
# COMPACT_ATOMS: atom_id res chain seq x y z
N MET A 1 -5.10 -6.87 19.39
CA MET A 1 -4.09 -6.56 18.36
C MET A 1 -4.77 -5.72 17.29
N GLN A 2 -4.18 -4.62 16.84
CA GLN A 2 -4.72 -3.86 15.70
C GLN A 2 -4.41 -4.61 14.40
N VAL A 3 -5.19 -4.39 13.35
CA VAL A 3 -4.99 -5.08 12.07
C VAL A 3 -3.65 -4.71 11.45
N THR A 4 -3.28 -3.43 11.50
CA THR A 4 -2.00 -2.96 10.99
C THR A 4 -0.82 -3.52 11.77
N ASP A 5 -0.97 -3.74 13.08
CA ASP A 5 0.07 -4.37 13.90
C ASP A 5 0.21 -5.87 13.54
N ALA A 6 -0.90 -6.57 13.33
CA ALA A 6 -0.88 -7.96 12.88
C ALA A 6 -0.19 -8.11 11.51
N ALA A 7 -0.58 -7.29 10.53
CA ALA A 7 0.03 -7.29 9.20
C ALA A 7 1.52 -6.90 9.23
N TYR A 8 1.90 -5.97 10.12
CA TYR A 8 3.29 -5.59 10.32
C TYR A 8 4.10 -6.77 10.85
N GLU A 9 3.60 -7.48 11.87
CA GLU A 9 4.26 -8.66 12.41
C GLU A 9 4.37 -9.78 11.39
N VAL A 10 3.35 -10.02 10.55
CA VAL A 10 3.40 -11.00 9.46
C VAL A 10 4.56 -10.70 8.51
N LEU A 11 4.66 -9.46 8.03
CA LEU A 11 5.76 -9.07 7.16
C LEU A 11 7.11 -9.15 7.87
N LYS A 12 7.17 -8.75 9.15
CA LYS A 12 8.40 -8.77 9.94
C LYS A 12 8.93 -10.20 10.14
N GLU A 13 8.04 -11.15 10.39
CA GLU A 13 8.35 -12.58 10.51
C GLU A 13 8.74 -13.20 9.16
N HIS A 14 8.06 -12.82 8.08
CA HIS A 14 8.37 -13.28 6.72
C HIS A 14 9.72 -12.75 6.20
N GLY A 15 10.10 -11.52 6.58
CA GLY A 15 11.42 -10.93 6.32
C GLY A 15 11.66 -10.41 4.90
N GLN A 16 10.70 -10.56 3.99
CA GLN A 16 10.77 -10.07 2.61
C GLN A 16 9.38 -9.65 2.11
N PRO A 17 9.28 -8.93 0.97
CA PRO A 17 7.98 -8.57 0.41
C PRO A 17 7.09 -9.79 0.16
N MET A 18 5.79 -9.62 0.39
CA MET A 18 4.77 -10.66 0.26
C MET A 18 3.68 -10.20 -0.71
N GLU A 19 3.05 -11.13 -1.43
CA GLU A 19 1.89 -10.80 -2.27
C GLU A 19 0.73 -10.34 -1.38
N VAL A 20 -0.04 -9.37 -1.85
CA VAL A 20 -1.12 -8.79 -1.06
C VAL A 20 -2.17 -9.82 -0.63
N GLN A 21 -2.49 -10.83 -1.46
CA GLN A 21 -3.45 -11.86 -1.09
C GLN A 21 -2.93 -12.72 0.07
N ASP A 22 -1.67 -13.14 0.00
CA ASP A 22 -1.03 -13.89 1.09
C ASP A 22 -0.92 -13.06 2.36
N LEU A 23 -0.59 -11.78 2.25
CA LEU A 23 -0.52 -10.87 3.39
C LEU A 23 -1.88 -10.72 4.07
N LEU A 24 -2.97 -10.59 3.31
CA LEU A 24 -4.33 -10.52 3.84
C LEU A 24 -4.70 -11.83 4.56
N ASP A 25 -4.37 -12.97 3.97
CA ASP A 25 -4.69 -14.28 4.50
C ASP A 25 -3.89 -14.61 5.78
N GLU A 26 -2.59 -14.31 5.80
CA GLU A 26 -1.77 -14.45 7.01
C GLU A 26 -2.21 -13.49 8.12
N THR A 27 -2.62 -12.27 7.77
CA THR A 27 -3.13 -11.30 8.76
C THR A 27 -4.42 -11.81 9.39
N LEU A 28 -5.34 -12.37 8.60
CA LEU A 28 -6.56 -13.01 9.10
C LEU A 28 -6.25 -14.18 10.03
N ARG A 29 -5.33 -15.07 9.62
CA ARG A 29 -4.86 -16.19 10.45
C ARG A 29 -4.33 -15.70 11.79
N LYS A 30 -3.51 -14.64 11.78
CA LYS A 30 -2.92 -14.06 13.00
C LYS A 30 -3.95 -13.41 13.92
N LEU A 31 -5.01 -12.84 13.35
CA LEU A 31 -6.14 -12.29 14.10
C LEU A 31 -7.15 -13.36 14.55
N GLY A 32 -7.02 -14.60 14.09
CA GLY A 32 -7.99 -15.68 14.35
C GLY A 32 -9.36 -15.41 13.72
N GLN A 33 -9.39 -14.78 12.56
CA GLN A 33 -10.62 -14.39 11.86
C GLN A 33 -10.80 -15.20 10.57
N ASP A 34 -12.05 -15.54 10.25
CA ASP A 34 -12.40 -16.16 8.98
C ASP A 34 -12.26 -15.18 7.81
N ARG A 35 -12.07 -15.75 6.61
CA ARG A 35 -11.88 -15.00 5.36
C ARG A 35 -13.19 -14.48 4.80
N GLU A 36 -13.77 -13.52 5.50
CA GLU A 36 -14.98 -12.81 5.08
C GLU A 36 -14.62 -11.57 4.24
N ALA A 37 -15.40 -11.30 3.19
CA ALA A 37 -15.16 -10.16 2.29
C ALA A 37 -15.02 -8.82 3.04
N ARG A 38 -15.81 -8.63 4.11
CA ARG A 38 -15.73 -7.44 4.96
C ARG A 38 -14.40 -7.33 5.71
N GLN A 39 -13.86 -8.45 6.21
CA GLN A 39 -12.59 -8.44 6.92
C GLN A 39 -11.43 -8.22 5.96
N VAL A 40 -11.45 -8.87 4.79
CA VAL A 40 -10.46 -8.66 3.72
C VAL A 40 -10.43 -7.18 3.32
N ALA A 41 -11.59 -6.57 3.04
CA ALA A 41 -11.68 -5.16 2.68
C ALA A 41 -11.15 -4.24 3.80
N ARG A 42 -11.52 -4.52 5.05
CA ARG A 42 -11.02 -3.77 6.21
C ARG A 42 -9.49 -3.82 6.31
N ILE A 43 -8.90 -5.01 6.23
CA ILE A 43 -7.45 -5.18 6.32
C ILE A 43 -6.74 -4.45 5.19
N TYR A 44 -7.24 -4.61 3.96
CA TYR A 44 -6.69 -3.91 2.81
C TYR A 44 -6.73 -2.38 3.00
N THR A 45 -7.86 -1.82 3.44
CA THR A 45 -7.97 -0.38 3.73
C THR A 45 -7.00 0.06 4.82
N GLU A 46 -6.93 -0.66 5.94
CA GLU A 46 -6.03 -0.30 7.05
C GLU A 46 -4.55 -0.36 6.65
N ILE A 47 -4.13 -1.36 5.86
CA ILE A 47 -2.76 -1.44 5.32
C ILE A 47 -2.45 -0.27 4.38
N ASN A 48 -3.39 0.09 3.50
CA ASN A 48 -3.19 1.21 2.55
C ASN A 48 -3.09 2.58 3.25
N LEU A 49 -3.71 2.73 4.42
CA LEU A 49 -3.64 3.97 5.20
C LEU A 49 -2.42 4.04 6.13
N ASP A 50 -1.73 2.92 6.36
CA ASP A 50 -0.62 2.85 7.32
C ASP A 50 0.72 3.11 6.63
N VAL A 51 1.39 4.19 7.07
CA VAL A 51 2.65 4.67 6.48
C VAL A 51 3.82 3.71 6.66
N ARG A 52 3.74 2.67 7.50
CA ARG A 52 4.80 1.67 7.69
C ARG A 52 4.91 0.72 6.51
N PHE A 53 3.82 0.51 5.78
CA PHE A 53 3.79 -0.36 4.62
C PHE A 53 4.18 0.41 3.36
N GLN A 54 4.75 -0.31 2.40
CA GLN A 54 4.92 0.20 1.04
C GLN A 54 4.60 -0.86 0.00
N TYR A 55 4.03 -0.39 -1.10
CA TYR A 55 3.96 -1.15 -2.33
C TYR A 55 5.35 -1.30 -2.96
N ARG A 56 5.64 -2.48 -3.49
CA ARG A 56 6.92 -2.86 -4.12
C ARG A 56 6.80 -3.16 -5.62
N GLY A 57 5.61 -3.01 -6.21
CA GLY A 57 5.32 -3.46 -7.57
C GLY A 57 4.72 -4.87 -7.57
N ASN A 58 4.03 -5.23 -8.65
CA ASN A 58 3.50 -6.57 -8.92
C ASN A 58 2.69 -7.17 -7.74
N SER A 59 1.78 -6.39 -7.14
CA SER A 59 0.99 -6.83 -5.97
C SER A 59 1.80 -7.17 -4.71
N MET A 60 3.11 -6.86 -4.69
CA MET A 60 3.98 -7.14 -3.54
C MET A 60 4.00 -5.97 -2.56
N TRP A 61 3.96 -6.28 -1.28
CA TRP A 61 3.98 -5.33 -0.17
C TRP A 61 5.10 -5.65 0.81
N GLY A 62 5.71 -4.60 1.36
CA GLY A 62 6.80 -4.72 2.33
C GLY A 62 6.82 -3.59 3.35
N LEU A 63 7.78 -3.63 4.27
CA LEU A 63 7.95 -2.60 5.30
C LEU A 63 8.91 -1.50 4.82
N LYS A 64 8.57 -0.23 5.08
CA LYS A 64 9.45 0.90 4.76
C LYS A 64 10.79 0.85 5.48
N GLU A 65 10.86 0.27 6.68
CA GLU A 65 12.11 0.12 7.43
C GLU A 65 13.13 -0.82 6.79
N TRP A 66 12.72 -1.63 5.81
CA TRP A 66 13.64 -2.46 5.01
C TRP A 66 14.43 -1.64 4.00
N LEU A 67 13.98 -0.40 3.72
CA LEU A 67 14.77 0.52 2.91
C LEU A 67 15.98 1.01 3.72
N PRO A 68 17.15 1.15 3.07
CA PRO A 68 18.26 1.87 3.66
C PRO A 68 17.76 3.26 4.07
N LYS A 69 18.03 3.68 5.31
CA LYS A 69 17.79 5.07 5.73
C LYS A 69 18.63 5.94 4.80
N SER A 70 17.99 6.60 3.84
CA SER A 70 18.73 7.47 2.92
C SER A 70 19.41 8.54 3.78
N VAL A 71 20.73 8.64 3.68
CA VAL A 71 21.43 9.82 4.17
C VAL A 71 20.88 10.96 3.35
N ALA A 72 20.14 11.87 3.99
CA ALA A 72 19.52 13.01 3.34
C ALA A 72 20.60 13.88 2.67
N LYS A 73 20.94 13.55 1.43
CA LYS A 73 21.72 14.42 0.56
C LYS A 73 20.68 15.25 -0.19
N GLY A 74 20.66 16.55 0.13
CA GLY A 74 19.74 17.49 -0.45
C GLY A 74 19.78 17.51 -1.98
N SER A 75 18.77 18.20 -2.53
CA SER A 75 18.50 18.57 -3.92
C SER A 75 17.77 17.57 -4.84
N THR A 76 16.52 17.96 -5.12
CA THR A 76 15.75 17.87 -6.39
C THR A 76 15.29 16.52 -6.90
N GLY A 77 13.96 16.34 -6.85
CA GLY A 77 13.23 15.35 -7.63
C GLY A 77 11.78 15.23 -7.15
N ARG A 78 10.90 16.11 -7.64
CA ARG A 78 9.45 16.00 -7.45
C ARG A 78 8.97 14.69 -8.10
N SER A 79 8.44 13.76 -7.33
CA SER A 79 7.65 12.64 -7.85
C SER A 79 6.39 12.50 -7.00
N GLY A 80 5.36 13.23 -7.40
CA GLY A 80 4.08 13.35 -6.73
C GLY A 80 3.23 14.38 -7.46
N GLY A 81 3.18 14.28 -8.79
CA GLY A 81 2.17 14.94 -9.60
C GLY A 81 1.09 13.91 -9.87
N TYR A 82 -0.09 14.11 -9.29
CA TYR A 82 -1.31 13.60 -9.88
C TYR A 82 -1.46 14.39 -11.19
N ASP A 83 -1.26 13.70 -12.30
CA ASP A 83 -1.46 14.23 -13.65
C ASP A 83 -2.98 14.29 -13.87
N ASP A 84 -3.53 15.48 -13.65
CA ASP A 84 -4.92 15.82 -13.91
C ASP A 84 -4.99 16.24 -15.39
N GLU A 85 -5.16 15.26 -16.28
CA GLU A 85 -5.49 15.51 -17.69
C GLU A 85 -6.99 15.82 -17.84
N GLU A 86 -7.46 16.93 -17.26
CA GLU A 86 -8.78 17.48 -17.61
C GLU A 86 -8.67 18.17 -18.98
N ASN A 87 -9.22 17.46 -19.97
CA ASN A 87 -9.33 17.83 -21.37
C ASN A 87 -10.07 19.17 -21.52
N GLY A 88 -9.35 20.20 -21.95
CA GLY A 88 -9.93 21.46 -22.41
C GLY A 88 -9.83 21.58 -23.91
N ASP A 89 -10.81 21.06 -24.64
CA ASP A 89 -11.04 21.42 -26.04
C ASP A 89 -12.52 21.80 -26.21
N VAL A 90 -12.73 23.12 -26.29
CA VAL A 90 -13.94 23.77 -26.76
C VAL A 90 -13.88 23.72 -28.28
N GLU A 91 -14.78 23.01 -28.93
CA GLU A 91 -15.10 23.27 -30.34
C GLU A 91 -16.53 23.80 -30.44
N GLU A 92 -16.60 25.05 -30.90
CA GLU A 92 -17.78 25.78 -31.32
C GLU A 92 -18.27 25.16 -32.64
N ASP A 93 -19.49 24.63 -32.67
CA ASP A 93 -20.17 24.26 -33.92
C ASP A 93 -21.14 25.38 -34.29
N GLU A 94 -20.83 26.06 -35.39
CA GLU A 94 -21.68 27.05 -36.03
C GLU A 94 -22.86 26.37 -36.75
N GLY A 95 -24.09 26.83 -36.45
CA GLY A 95 -25.30 26.51 -37.19
C GLY A 95 -26.36 27.59 -37.07
#